data_AF-A0AAD9XAA4-F1
#
_entry.id   AF-A0AAD9XAA4-F1
#
_cell.length_a   1.000
_cell.length_b   1.000
_cell.length_c   1.000
_cell.angle_alpha   90.00
_cell.angle_beta   90.00
_cell.angle_gamma   90.00
#
_symmetry.space_group_name_H-M   'P 1'
#
loop_
_entity.id
_entity.type
_entity.pdbx_description
1 polymer ?
#
loop_
_entity_poly.entity_id
_entity_poly.type
_entity_poly.pdbx_seq_one_letter_code
_entity_poly.pdbx_strand_id
1 'polypeptide(L)'
;MFKYVKSIHQTLELSDWVLCSWFQELDPSASHLLPNIIPVGPLLANGKPSGNFWSEDLTCLTWLDRQSPGSVIYAAFGSASVFNQHQFNELALGLELVGRPFLWVVGPELSYGNSCYYPDGFVQSVANLGRVVRWAPQEMVLAHPSLACYLHIVVGIQSWRG
;
A
#
# COMPACT_ATOMS: atom_id res chain seq x y z
N MET A 1 -13.11 18.33 -5.24
CA MET A 1 -13.66 16.98 -5.52
C MET A 1 -14.70 16.99 -6.64
N PHE A 2 -15.84 17.71 -6.52
CA PHE A 2 -16.89 17.71 -7.56
C PHE A 2 -16.43 18.14 -8.96
N LYS A 3 -15.60 19.19 -9.05
CA LYS A 3 -15.00 19.62 -10.33
C LYS A 3 -14.10 18.56 -10.97
N TYR A 4 -13.40 17.78 -10.14
CA TYR A 4 -12.48 16.73 -10.58
C TYR A 4 -13.25 15.53 -11.13
N VAL A 5 -14.31 15.10 -10.43
CA VAL A 5 -15.22 14.05 -10.90
C VAL A 5 -15.88 14.45 -12.22
N LYS A 6 -16.35 15.70 -12.34
CA LYS A 6 -16.93 16.21 -13.59
C LYS A 6 -15.93 16.22 -14.74
N SER A 7 -14.68 16.61 -14.48
CA SER A 7 -13.60 16.60 -15.47
C SER A 7 -13.26 15.19 -15.95
N ILE A 8 -13.20 14.22 -15.03
CA ILE A 8 -12.98 12.81 -15.37
C ILE A 8 -14.12 12.30 -16.24
N HIS A 9 -15.36 12.56 -15.84
CA HIS A 9 -16.53 12.13 -16.61
C HIS A 9 -16.54 12.69 -18.04
N GLN A 10 -16.29 13.98 -18.21
CA GLN A 10 -16.17 14.60 -19.54
C GLN A 10 -15.04 13.98 -20.37
N THR A 11 -13.93 13.60 -19.73
CA THR A 11 -12.80 12.96 -20.42
C THR A 11 -13.15 11.52 -20.82
N LEU A 12 -13.89 10.79 -19.98
CA LEU A 12 -14.38 9.44 -20.27
C LEU A 12 -15.37 9.43 -21.44
N GLU A 13 -16.23 10.45 -21.55
CA GLU A 13 -17.18 10.60 -22.67
C GLU A 13 -16.48 10.90 -24.01
N LEU A 14 -15.33 11.58 -23.98
CA LEU A 14 -14.54 11.90 -25.18
C LEU A 14 -13.58 10.79 -25.60
N SER A 15 -13.43 9.73 -24.79
CA SER A 15 -12.47 8.66 -25.03
C SER A 15 -13.12 7.50 -25.77
N ASP A 16 -12.51 7.05 -26.87
CA ASP A 16 -12.97 5.86 -27.61
C ASP A 16 -12.85 4.58 -26.77
N TRP A 17 -11.82 4.51 -25.91
CA TRP A 17 -11.53 3.37 -25.05
C TRP A 17 -10.92 3.83 -23.72
N VAL A 18 -11.29 3.16 -22.64
CA VAL A 18 -10.78 3.40 -21.29
C VAL A 18 -10.21 2.08 -20.76
N LEU A 19 -8.90 2.03 -20.58
CA LEU A 19 -8.24 0.85 -20.02
C LEU A 19 -8.30 0.90 -18.49
N CYS A 20 -8.81 -0.16 -17.88
CA CYS A 20 -8.90 -0.27 -16.42
C CYS A 20 -8.10 -1.48 -15.91
N SER A 21 -7.41 -1.30 -14.79
CA SER A 21 -6.49 -2.30 -14.21
C SER A 21 -7.15 -3.42 -13.41
N TRP A 22 -8.48 -3.47 -13.34
CA TRP A 22 -9.24 -4.60 -12.79
C TRP A 22 -9.49 -5.70 -13.83
N PHE A 23 -9.90 -6.88 -13.36
CA PHE A 23 -10.35 -7.98 -14.19
C PHE A 23 -11.87 -8.14 -14.06
N GLN A 24 -12.53 -8.60 -15.12
CA GLN A 24 -13.99 -8.60 -15.25
C GLN A 24 -14.73 -9.33 -14.11
N GLU A 25 -14.14 -10.38 -13.56
CA GLU A 25 -14.74 -11.17 -12.47
C GLU A 25 -14.82 -10.40 -11.14
N LEU A 26 -13.99 -9.36 -10.97
CA LEU A 26 -13.96 -8.54 -9.75
C LEU A 26 -15.19 -7.62 -9.65
N ASP A 27 -15.62 -7.06 -10.78
CA ASP A 27 -16.82 -6.22 -10.87
C ASP A 27 -17.48 -6.36 -12.26
N PRO A 28 -18.36 -7.35 -12.44
CA PRO A 28 -19.07 -7.56 -13.70
C PRO A 28 -20.03 -6.41 -14.05
N SER A 29 -20.42 -5.59 -13.06
CA SER A 29 -21.42 -4.54 -13.25
C SER A 29 -20.86 -3.29 -13.92
N ALA A 30 -19.54 -3.11 -13.86
CA ALA A 30 -18.88 -1.93 -14.36
C ALA A 30 -18.91 -1.77 -15.88
N SER A 31 -18.87 -2.88 -16.63
CA SER A 31 -19.01 -2.86 -18.09
C SER A 31 -20.38 -2.36 -18.55
N HIS A 32 -21.40 -2.43 -17.69
CA HIS A 32 -22.72 -1.88 -17.99
C HIS A 32 -22.82 -0.38 -17.74
N LEU A 33 -21.95 0.17 -16.89
CA LEU A 33 -21.94 1.59 -16.54
C LEU A 33 -21.16 2.43 -17.56
N LEU A 34 -20.12 1.85 -18.18
CA LEU A 34 -19.27 2.51 -19.16
C LEU A 34 -18.87 1.51 -20.26
N PRO A 35 -19.57 1.51 -21.42
CA PRO A 35 -19.38 0.49 -22.46
C PRO A 35 -18.03 0.56 -23.17
N ASN A 36 -17.30 1.66 -23.04
CA ASN A 36 -15.94 1.86 -23.57
C ASN A 36 -14.83 1.43 -22.59
N ILE A 37 -15.16 0.89 -21.41
CA ILE A 37 -14.17 0.33 -20.49
C ILE A 37 -13.71 -1.06 -20.94
N ILE A 38 -12.40 -1.23 -21.08
CA ILE A 38 -11.76 -2.53 -21.24
C ILE A 38 -10.97 -2.86 -19.95
N PRO A 39 -11.39 -3.89 -19.19
CA PRO A 39 -10.59 -4.42 -18.10
C PRO A 39 -9.37 -5.17 -18.66
N VAL A 40 -8.17 -4.74 -18.30
CA VAL A 40 -6.89 -5.36 -18.69
C VAL A 40 -6.10 -5.91 -17.49
N GLY A 41 -6.76 -6.00 -16.33
CA GLY A 41 -6.15 -6.41 -15.08
C GLY A 41 -6.05 -7.92 -14.86
N PRO A 42 -5.29 -8.33 -13.81
CA PRO A 42 -4.35 -7.50 -13.08
C PRO A 42 -3.07 -7.25 -13.90
N LEU A 43 -2.71 -5.98 -14.09
CA LEU A 43 -1.43 -5.62 -14.69
C LEU A 43 -0.34 -5.77 -13.63
N LEU A 44 0.34 -6.91 -13.64
CA LEU A 44 1.49 -7.16 -12.76
C LEU A 44 2.72 -6.44 -13.33
N ALA A 45 3.55 -5.86 -12.46
CA ALA A 45 4.85 -5.38 -12.93
C ALA A 45 5.70 -6.61 -13.23
N ASN A 46 6.34 -6.64 -14.40
CA ASN A 46 7.12 -7.79 -14.87
C ASN A 46 8.49 -7.91 -14.16
N GLY A 47 8.55 -7.73 -12.84
CA GLY A 47 9.79 -7.72 -12.05
C GLY A 47 10.75 -6.59 -12.41
N LYS A 48 10.29 -5.57 -13.15
CA LYS A 48 11.04 -4.33 -13.38
C LYS A 48 10.73 -3.37 -12.22
N PRO A 49 11.72 -2.59 -11.74
CA PRO A 49 11.45 -1.56 -10.74
C PRO A 49 10.31 -0.69 -11.26
N SER A 50 9.18 -0.73 -10.56
CA SER A 50 8.19 0.34 -10.66
C SER A 50 8.95 1.63 -10.44
N GLY A 51 8.67 2.68 -11.23
CA GLY A 51 9.45 3.93 -11.34
C GLY A 51 9.55 4.75 -10.06
N ASN A 52 10.03 4.14 -8.99
CA ASN A 52 10.18 4.67 -7.65
C ASN A 52 11.61 5.19 -7.53
N PHE A 53 11.74 6.38 -6.98
CA PHE A 53 13.00 7.09 -6.84
C PHE A 53 13.90 6.52 -5.72
N TRP A 54 13.49 5.43 -5.07
CA TRP A 54 14.12 4.88 -3.87
C TRP A 54 14.63 3.47 -4.08
N SER A 55 15.88 3.22 -3.68
CA SER A 55 16.46 1.88 -3.68
C SER A 55 15.74 0.97 -2.68
N GLU A 56 15.34 -0.21 -3.14
CA GLU A 56 14.74 -1.26 -2.31
C GLU A 56 15.72 -1.79 -1.26
N ASP A 57 15.29 -1.89 0.00
CA ASP A 57 16.07 -2.59 1.03
C ASP A 57 15.83 -4.10 0.92
N LEU A 58 16.63 -4.77 0.10
CA LEU A 58 16.57 -6.23 -0.05
C LEU A 58 16.91 -6.98 1.24
N THR A 59 17.58 -6.34 2.20
CA THR A 59 17.93 -7.02 3.45
C THR A 59 16.70 -7.32 4.29
N CYS A 60 15.53 -6.70 4.01
CA CYS A 60 14.25 -7.07 4.61
C CYS A 60 13.83 -8.50 4.28
N LEU A 61 14.17 -9.02 3.10
CA LEU A 61 13.89 -10.41 2.71
C LEU A 61 14.68 -11.38 3.60
N THR A 62 15.96 -11.09 3.83
CA THR A 62 16.80 -11.88 4.77
C THR A 62 16.27 -11.87 6.20
N TRP A 63 15.57 -10.81 6.61
CA TRP A 63 14.90 -10.78 7.91
C TRP A 63 13.60 -11.59 7.91
N LEU A 64 12.84 -11.56 6.80
CA LEU A 64 11.63 -12.37 6.61
C LEU A 64 11.94 -13.88 6.60
N ASP A 65 13.08 -14.28 6.02
CA ASP A 65 13.57 -15.67 6.00
C ASP A 65 13.73 -16.27 7.42
N ARG A 66 13.95 -15.41 8.42
CA ARG A 66 14.14 -15.82 9.83
C ARG A 66 12.84 -15.93 10.61
N GLN A 67 11.72 -15.52 10.02
CA GLN A 67 10.42 -15.52 10.69
C GLN A 67 9.67 -16.83 10.43
N SER A 68 8.81 -17.22 11.36
CA SER A 68 7.95 -18.38 11.16
C SER A 68 6.98 -18.15 9.98
N PRO A 69 6.62 -19.19 9.21
CA PRO A 69 5.58 -19.09 8.18
C PRO A 69 4.28 -18.48 8.71
N GLY A 70 3.66 -17.56 7.96
CA GLY A 70 2.39 -16.93 8.32
C GLY A 70 2.41 -16.16 9.65
N SER A 71 3.54 -15.57 10.05
CA SER A 71 3.68 -14.82 11.31
C SER A 71 3.79 -13.31 11.16
N VAL A 72 4.23 -12.82 10.01
CA VAL A 72 4.63 -11.42 9.80
C VAL A 72 3.46 -10.55 9.35
N ILE A 73 3.34 -9.37 9.94
CA ILE A 73 2.46 -8.29 9.46
C ILE A 73 3.28 -7.38 8.54
N TYR A 74 2.85 -7.20 7.30
CA TYR A 74 3.44 -6.22 6.40
C TYR A 74 2.56 -4.97 6.37
N ALA A 75 3.12 -3.82 6.73
CA ALA A 75 2.46 -2.53 6.67
C ALA A 75 3.14 -1.65 5.60
N ALA A 76 2.42 -1.35 4.52
CA ALA A 76 2.88 -0.42 3.50
C ALA A 76 1.69 0.34 2.89
N PHE A 77 1.77 1.67 2.94
CA PHE A 77 0.65 2.55 2.62
C PHE A 77 0.78 3.27 1.27
N GLY A 78 1.82 2.97 0.49
CA GLY A 78 2.07 3.60 -0.82
C GLY A 78 2.43 5.09 -0.73
N SER A 79 2.69 5.70 -1.89
CA SER A 79 3.12 7.10 -2.01
C SER A 79 1.99 8.11 -1.81
N ALA A 80 0.74 7.73 -2.07
CA ALA A 80 -0.40 8.65 -1.99
C ALA A 80 -0.89 8.91 -0.55
N SER A 81 -0.31 8.22 0.45
CA SER A 81 -0.76 8.27 1.83
C SER A 81 0.12 9.22 2.63
N VAL A 82 -0.50 10.15 3.36
CA VAL A 82 0.21 11.07 4.25
C VAL A 82 -0.41 10.94 5.64
N PHE A 83 0.43 10.59 6.63
CA PHE A 83 0.02 10.48 8.02
C PHE A 83 0.34 11.79 8.73
N ASN A 84 -0.59 12.23 9.60
CA ASN A 84 -0.21 13.18 10.65
C ASN A 84 0.52 12.45 11.78
N GLN A 85 1.21 13.19 12.65
CA GLN A 85 1.99 12.61 13.74
C GLN A 85 1.16 11.73 14.69
N HIS A 86 -0.10 12.08 14.93
CA HIS A 86 -0.99 11.29 15.78
C HIS A 86 -1.28 9.92 15.14
N GLN A 87 -1.67 9.88 13.87
CA GLN A 87 -1.92 8.62 13.16
C GLN A 87 -0.67 7.76 13.04
N PHE A 88 0.50 8.38 12.85
CA PHE A 88 1.79 7.69 12.85
C PHE A 88 2.08 7.03 14.20
N ASN A 89 1.84 7.74 15.31
CA ASN A 89 2.02 7.23 16.66
C ASN A 89 1.06 6.07 16.97
N GLU A 90 -0.23 6.22 16.65
CA GLU A 90 -1.23 5.18 16.87
C GLU A 90 -0.89 3.90 16.10
N LEU A 91 -0.39 4.04 14.87
CA LEU A 91 0.07 2.88 14.09
C LEU A 91 1.30 2.23 14.72
N ALA A 92 2.30 3.02 15.13
CA ALA A 92 3.50 2.50 15.79
C ALA A 92 3.14 1.75 17.08
N LEU A 93 2.33 2.34 17.95
CA LEU A 93 1.84 1.72 19.18
C LEU A 93 1.01 0.47 18.89
N GLY A 94 0.14 0.50 17.87
CA GLY A 94 -0.64 -0.65 17.46
C GLY A 94 0.23 -1.83 17.02
N LEU A 95 1.27 -1.58 16.21
CA LEU A 95 2.22 -2.60 15.77
C LEU A 95 3.01 -3.20 16.94
N GLU A 96 3.43 -2.36 17.89
CA GLU A 96 4.11 -2.79 19.12
C GLU A 96 3.19 -3.66 19.99
N LEU A 97 1.97 -3.22 20.25
CA LEU A 97 1.01 -3.89 21.12
C LEU A 97 0.55 -5.26 20.58
N VAL A 98 0.52 -5.43 19.27
CA VAL A 98 0.16 -6.72 18.65
C VAL A 98 1.17 -7.82 19.02
N GLY A 99 2.42 -7.47 19.35
CA GLY A 99 3.42 -8.42 19.81
C GLY A 99 3.81 -9.48 18.77
N ARG A 100 3.54 -9.21 17.49
CA ARG A 100 3.90 -10.10 16.37
C ARG A 100 5.00 -9.49 15.52
N PRO A 101 5.79 -10.33 14.82
CA PRO A 101 6.76 -9.82 13.86
C PRO A 101 6.10 -8.90 12.83
N PHE A 102 6.70 -7.76 12.54
CA PHE A 102 6.17 -6.85 11.53
C PHE A 102 7.27 -6.25 10.66
N LEU A 103 6.94 -6.01 9.39
CA LEU A 103 7.73 -5.24 8.45
C LEU A 103 6.94 -3.99 8.09
N TRP A 104 7.45 -2.81 8.45
CA TRP A 104 6.79 -1.53 8.17
C TRP A 104 7.61 -0.68 7.21
N VAL A 105 6.99 -0.27 6.10
CA VAL A 105 7.58 0.66 5.14
C VAL A 105 7.26 2.10 5.56
N VAL A 106 8.29 2.85 5.93
CA VAL A 106 8.21 4.27 6.29
C VAL A 106 8.99 5.11 5.27
N GLY A 107 8.32 5.48 4.18
CA GLY A 107 8.84 6.38 3.15
C GLY A 107 8.62 7.87 3.47
N PRO A 108 9.40 8.79 2.85
CA PRO A 108 9.28 10.23 3.10
C PRO A 108 7.92 10.82 2.72
N GLU A 109 7.22 10.19 1.76
CA GLU A 109 5.86 10.56 1.31
C GLU A 109 4.81 10.41 2.43
N LEU A 110 5.05 9.53 3.42
CA LEU A 110 4.11 9.27 4.52
C LEU A 110 4.03 10.43 5.53
N SER A 111 4.83 11.47 5.33
CA SER A 111 5.05 12.54 6.28
C SER A 111 4.76 13.88 5.59
N TYR A 112 3.97 14.75 6.23
CA TYR A 112 3.43 15.99 5.65
C TYR A 112 4.52 17.07 5.47
N GLY A 113 5.54 16.80 4.65
CA GLY A 113 6.73 17.65 4.48
C GLY A 113 7.66 17.70 5.70
N ASN A 114 7.25 17.13 6.83
CA ASN A 114 8.03 16.95 8.05
C ASN A 114 8.11 15.46 8.35
N SER A 115 9.32 14.91 8.47
CA SER A 115 9.54 13.52 8.91
C SER A 115 8.79 13.26 10.21
N CYS A 116 7.84 12.32 10.21
CA CYS A 116 7.21 11.86 11.43
C CYS A 116 8.28 11.25 12.36
N TYR A 117 8.16 11.52 13.65
CA TYR A 117 9.06 10.96 14.65
C TYR A 117 8.44 9.69 15.26
N TYR A 118 9.27 8.71 15.58
CA TYR A 118 8.79 7.55 16.33
C TYR A 118 8.42 7.94 17.77
N PRO A 119 7.44 7.26 18.40
CA PRO A 119 7.22 7.38 19.83
C PRO A 119 8.50 7.07 20.62
N ASP A 120 8.65 7.69 21.79
CA ASP A 120 9.81 7.48 22.66
C ASP A 120 9.96 5.99 23.01
N GLY A 121 11.16 5.45 22.77
CA GLY A 121 11.48 4.05 23.07
C GLY A 121 10.99 3.03 22.04
N PHE A 122 10.18 3.43 21.04
CA PHE A 122 9.62 2.50 20.05
C PHE A 122 10.68 1.69 19.31
N VAL A 123 11.75 2.35 18.83
CA VAL A 123 12.81 1.68 18.07
C VAL A 123 13.51 0.61 18.92
N GLN A 124 13.70 0.88 20.22
CA GLN A 124 14.31 -0.05 21.15
C GLN A 124 13.36 -1.21 21.50
N SER A 125 12.08 -0.92 21.73
CA SER A 125 11.09 -1.93 22.13
C SER A 125 10.83 -2.94 21.02
N VAL A 126 10.81 -2.48 19.77
CA VAL A 126 10.56 -3.34 18.60
C VAL A 126 11.81 -3.90 17.96
N ALA A 127 13.02 -3.61 18.45
CA ALA A 127 14.28 -4.01 17.80
C ALA A 127 14.39 -5.52 17.51
N ASN A 128 13.79 -6.36 18.36
CA ASN A 128 13.78 -7.82 18.21
C ASN A 128 12.52 -8.36 17.51
N LEU A 129 11.51 -7.51 17.30
CA LEU A 129 10.17 -7.90 16.85
C LEU A 129 9.86 -7.35 15.47
N GLY A 130 10.14 -6.07 15.25
CA GLY A 130 9.79 -5.34 14.06
C GLY A 130 11.00 -4.97 13.24
N ARG A 131 10.75 -4.75 11.95
CA ARG A 131 11.69 -4.18 11.02
C ARG A 131 11.06 -3.01 10.31
N VAL A 132 11.72 -1.85 10.37
CA VAL A 132 11.27 -0.64 9.67
C VAL A 132 12.25 -0.34 8.55
N VAL A 133 11.74 -0.16 7.34
CA VAL A 133 12.54 0.12 6.14
C VAL A 133 11.96 1.28 5.37
N ARG A 134 12.78 2.00 4.61
CA ARG A 134 12.29 3.13 3.81
C ARG A 134 11.53 2.68 2.58
N TRP A 135 11.97 1.58 1.98
CA TRP A 135 11.39 1.00 0.78
C TRP A 135 11.66 -0.51 0.76
N ALA A 136 10.69 -1.30 0.28
CA ALA A 136 10.77 -2.76 0.23
C ALA A 136 10.36 -3.27 -1.16
N PRO A 137 10.90 -4.41 -1.62
CA PRO A 137 10.47 -5.06 -2.87
C PRO A 137 9.08 -5.69 -2.65
N GLN A 138 8.02 -4.89 -2.81
CA GLN A 138 6.66 -5.24 -2.40
C GLN A 138 6.18 -6.59 -2.98
N GLU A 139 6.44 -6.87 -4.26
CA GLU A 139 6.06 -8.15 -4.88
C GLU A 139 6.71 -9.34 -4.18
N MET A 140 8.01 -9.24 -3.87
CA MET A 140 8.75 -10.31 -3.18
C MET A 140 8.30 -10.46 -1.73
N VAL A 141 7.98 -9.37 -1.04
CA VAL A 141 7.45 -9.40 0.33
C VAL A 141 6.06 -10.06 0.35
N LEU A 142 5.18 -9.69 -0.58
CA LEU A 142 3.83 -10.25 -0.69
C LEU A 142 3.83 -11.74 -1.04
N ALA A 143 4.83 -12.20 -1.79
CA ALA A 143 5.03 -13.61 -2.11
C ALA A 143 5.74 -14.42 -1.00
N HIS A 144 6.22 -13.77 0.06
CA HIS A 144 7.07 -14.42 1.06
C HIS A 144 6.23 -15.33 2.00
N PRO A 145 6.65 -16.59 2.27
CA PRO A 145 5.87 -17.54 3.07
C PRO A 145 5.67 -17.14 4.55
N SER A 146 6.53 -16.27 5.09
CA SER A 146 6.37 -15.75 6.45
C SER A 146 5.28 -14.69 6.58
N LEU A 147 4.76 -14.17 5.47
CA LEU A 147 3.73 -13.15 5.49
C LEU A 147 2.37 -13.73 5.93
N ALA A 148 1.74 -13.07 6.89
CA ALA A 148 0.41 -13.41 7.40
C ALA A 148 -0.67 -12.43 6.93
N CYS A 149 -0.33 -11.15 6.90
CA CYS A 149 -1.29 -10.07 6.69
C CYS A 149 -0.63 -8.88 5.99
N TYR A 150 -1.38 -8.21 5.12
CA TYR A 150 -0.98 -6.98 4.46
C TYR A 150 -1.89 -5.81 4.83
N LEU A 151 -1.37 -4.88 5.63
CA LEU A 151 -2.02 -3.63 6.01
C LEU A 151 -1.67 -2.54 4.98
N HIS A 152 -2.68 -2.08 4.26
CA HIS A 152 -2.56 -1.07 3.21
C HIS A 152 -3.78 -0.16 3.16
N ILE A 153 -3.66 0.99 2.51
CA ILE A 153 -4.81 1.85 2.21
C ILE A 153 -5.48 1.36 0.94
N VAL A 154 -6.79 1.15 1.01
CA VAL A 154 -7.63 0.89 -0.15
C VAL A 154 -8.09 2.24 -0.70
N VAL A 155 -7.63 2.62 -1.89
CA VAL A 155 -8.18 3.78 -2.60
C VAL A 155 -9.45 3.33 -3.30
N GLY A 156 -10.56 3.28 -2.56
CA GLY A 156 -11.90 3.02 -3.09
C GLY A 156 -12.71 4.30 -3.13
N ILE A 157 -13.24 4.67 -4.30
CA ILE A 157 -14.29 5.69 -4.38
C ILE A 157 -15.58 5.02 -3.87
N GLN A 158 -15.83 5.06 -2.57
CA GLN A 158 -17.15 4.69 -2.04
C GLN A 158 -18.07 5.92 -2.11
N SER A 159 -18.97 5.91 -3.09
CA SER A 159 -20.14 6.78 -3.13
C SER A 159 -21.12 6.34 -2.03
N TRP A 160 -21.14 7.03 -0.90
CA TRP A 160 -22.24 6.95 0.07
C TRP A 160 -23.44 7.73 -0.51
N ARG A 161 -24.53 7.02 -0.84
CA ARG A 161 -25.87 7.64 -1.00
C ARG A 161 -26.73 7.16 0.15
N GLY A 162 -27.15 8.10 1.00
CA GLY A 162 -28.33 7.94 1.86
C GLY A 162 -29.60 8.28 1.10
#